data_AF-A0A377ADC5-F1
#
_entry.id   AF-A0A377ADC5-F1
#
_cell.length_a   1.000
_cell.length_b   1.000
_cell.length_c   1.000
_cell.angle_alpha   90.00
_cell.angle_beta   90.00
_cell.angle_gamma   90.00
#
_symmetry.space_group_name_H-M   'P 1'
#
loop_
_entity.id
_entity.type
_entity.pdbx_description
1 polymer ?
#
loop_
_entity_poly.entity_id
_entity_poly.type
_entity_poly.pdbx_seq_one_letter_code
_entity_poly.pdbx_strand_id
1 'polypeptide(L)'
;MFVKLLRSVAIGLIVGAILLVAMPSLRSLNPLSTPQFDSTDETPASYNLAVRRAAPAVVNVYNRGLNTNSHNQLEIRTLDPV
;
A
#
# COMPACT_ATOMS: atom_id res chain seq x y z
N MET A 1 19.49 19.27 -47.26
CA MET A 1 19.90 18.77 -45.92
C MET A 1 18.70 18.44 -45.03
N PHE A 2 17.63 19.25 -45.02
CA PHE A 2 16.38 19.02 -44.28
C PHE A 2 15.68 17.68 -44.52
N VAL A 3 15.67 17.17 -45.76
CA VAL A 3 15.10 15.84 -46.08
C VAL A 3 15.75 14.68 -45.31
N LYS A 4 17.01 14.82 -44.91
CA LYS A 4 17.70 13.81 -44.07
C LYS A 4 17.22 13.89 -42.61
N LEU A 5 16.92 15.09 -42.11
CA LEU A 5 16.37 15.29 -40.77
C LEU A 5 14.93 14.78 -40.69
N LEU A 6 14.10 15.07 -41.70
CA LEU A 6 12.71 14.60 -41.74
C LEU A 6 12.64 13.07 -41.74
N ARG A 7 13.54 12.40 -42.47
CA ARG A 7 13.65 10.93 -42.46
C ARG A 7 14.03 10.38 -41.08
N SER A 8 14.95 11.04 -40.38
CA SER A 8 15.35 10.65 -39.02
C SER A 8 14.21 10.79 -38.02
N VAL A 9 13.52 11.94 -38.04
CA VAL A 9 12.37 12.22 -37.18
C VAL A 9 11.22 11.25 -37.46
N ALA A 10 10.95 10.94 -38.74
CA ALA A 10 9.91 9.99 -39.12
C ALA A 10 10.20 8.58 -38.58
N ILE A 11 11.45 8.10 -38.65
CA ILE A 11 11.83 6.80 -38.09
C ILE A 11 11.66 6.80 -36.56
N GLY A 12 12.09 7.86 -35.88
CA GLY A 12 11.90 8.00 -34.43
C GLY A 12 10.43 8.01 -34.01
N LEU A 13 9.57 8.69 -34.77
CA LEU A 13 8.12 8.75 -34.53
C LEU A 13 7.47 7.38 -34.75
N ILE A 14 7.84 6.65 -35.81
CA ILE A 14 7.34 5.29 -36.06
C ILE A 14 7.73 4.35 -34.92
N VAL A 15 9.00 4.35 -34.50
CA VAL A 15 9.48 3.51 -33.40
C VAL A 15 8.79 3.89 -32.09
N GLY A 16 8.67 5.19 -31.79
CA GLY A 16 7.97 5.68 -30.60
C GLY A 16 6.48 5.32 -30.58
N ALA A 17 5.80 5.41 -31.73
CA ALA A 17 4.40 5.02 -31.87
C ALA A 17 4.20 3.51 -31.65
N ILE A 18 5.10 2.68 -32.19
CA ILE A 18 5.08 1.23 -31.95
C ILE A 18 5.27 0.93 -30.46
N LEU A 19 6.23 1.60 -29.80
CA LEU A 19 6.45 1.43 -28.36
C LEU A 19 5.22 1.88 -27.55
N LEU A 20 4.59 3.01 -27.90
CA LEU A 20 3.41 3.51 -27.18
C LEU A 20 2.23 2.55 -27.30
N VAL A 21 2.00 1.98 -28.50
CA VAL A 21 0.98 0.95 -28.73
C VAL A 21 1.34 -0.40 -28.09
N ALA A 22 2.63 -0.74 -27.98
CA ALA A 22 3.11 -1.96 -27.34
C ALA A 22 3.23 -1.85 -25.81
N MET A 23 3.27 -0.62 -25.26
CA MET A 23 3.39 -0.35 -23.82
C MET A 23 2.18 -0.71 -22.93
N PRO A 24 0.97 -1.06 -23.42
CA PRO A 24 0.00 -1.79 -22.59
C PRO A 24 0.41 -3.25 -22.39
N SER A 25 1.01 -3.88 -23.41
CA SER A 25 1.39 -5.31 -23.42
C SER A 25 2.70 -5.58 -22.67
N LEU A 26 3.62 -4.61 -22.62
CA LEU A 26 4.80 -4.68 -21.74
C LEU A 26 4.45 -4.50 -20.26
N ARG A 27 3.36 -3.79 -19.96
CA ARG A 27 2.85 -3.61 -18.59
C ARG A 27 2.31 -4.92 -18.01
N SER A 28 1.74 -5.82 -18.83
CA SER A 28 1.24 -7.12 -18.35
C SER A 28 2.32 -8.17 -18.09
N LEU A 29 3.53 -8.00 -18.65
CA LEU A 29 4.64 -8.94 -18.44
C LEU A 29 5.31 -8.79 -17.08
N ASN A 30 4.93 -7.77 -16.31
CA ASN A 30 5.45 -7.57 -14.96
C ASN A 30 4.31 -7.27 -13.96
N PRO A 31 3.51 -8.27 -13.58
CA PRO A 31 2.45 -8.13 -12.58
C PRO A 31 2.96 -7.78 -11.16
N LEU A 32 4.29 -7.65 -10.97
CA LEU A 32 4.93 -7.32 -9.70
C LEU A 32 5.43 -5.87 -9.57
N SER A 33 5.32 -5.02 -10.60
CA SER A 33 5.95 -3.68 -10.58
C SER A 33 5.02 -2.60 -11.10
N THR A 34 3.87 -2.42 -10.45
CA THR A 34 3.28 -1.10 -10.22
C THR A 34 2.21 -1.27 -9.15
N PRO A 35 2.44 -0.87 -7.89
CA PRO A 35 1.34 -0.34 -7.10
C PRO A 35 0.76 0.81 -7.92
N GLN A 36 -0.52 0.73 -8.23
CA GLN A 36 -1.26 1.83 -8.83
C GLN A 36 -1.28 2.97 -7.81
N PHE A 37 -0.27 3.83 -7.84
CA PHE A 37 -0.24 5.09 -7.10
C PHE A 37 -1.10 6.09 -7.87
N ASP A 38 -2.41 5.96 -7.72
CA ASP A 38 -3.35 7.02 -8.04
C ASP A 38 -3.36 7.99 -6.86
N SER A 39 -2.31 8.81 -6.75
CA SER A 39 -2.20 9.96 -5.86
C SER A 39 -0.96 10.74 -6.30
N THR A 40 -1.17 11.81 -7.06
CA THR A 40 -0.15 12.81 -7.41
C THR A 40 0.31 13.66 -6.22
N ASP A 41 -0.05 13.25 -5.00
CA ASP A 41 0.40 13.86 -3.76
C ASP A 41 1.28 12.85 -3.04
N GLU A 42 2.52 13.26 -2.79
CA GLU A 42 3.51 12.67 -1.89
C GLU A 42 2.84 11.80 -0.81
N THR A 43 2.66 10.50 -1.06
CA THR A 43 1.94 9.64 -0.12
C THR A 43 2.76 9.58 1.17
N PRO A 44 2.26 10.13 2.30
CA PRO A 44 3.03 10.14 3.54
C PRO A 44 3.39 8.71 3.92
N ALA A 45 4.57 8.51 4.54
CA ALA A 45 4.91 7.21 5.10
C ALA A 45 3.78 6.74 6.03
N SER A 46 3.03 5.73 5.60
CA SER A 46 1.74 5.37 6.19
C SER A 46 1.65 3.87 6.44
N TYR A 47 1.44 3.51 7.71
CA TYR A 47 1.21 2.13 8.14
C TYR A 47 -0.24 1.68 7.94
N ASN A 48 -1.05 2.45 7.20
CA ASN A 48 -2.47 2.19 7.00
C ASN A 48 -2.76 0.79 6.44
N LEU A 49 -1.88 0.25 5.60
CA LEU A 49 -2.00 -1.12 5.09
C LEU A 49 -1.95 -2.18 6.20
N ALA A 50 -1.00 -2.05 7.13
CA ALA A 50 -0.86 -2.97 8.25
C ALA A 50 -2.02 -2.82 9.24
N VAL A 51 -2.40 -1.57 9.55
CA VAL A 51 -3.52 -1.25 10.45
C VAL A 51 -4.83 -1.79 9.90
N ARG A 52 -5.12 -1.63 8.60
CA ARG A 52 -6.36 -2.17 8.00
C ARG A 52 -6.47 -3.69 8.11
N ARG A 53 -5.35 -4.41 8.05
CA ARG A 53 -5.32 -5.87 8.18
C ARG A 53 -5.43 -6.33 9.63
N ALA A 54 -4.77 -5.64 10.55
CA ALA A 54 -4.71 -6.03 11.96
C ALA A 54 -5.90 -5.52 12.80
N ALA A 55 -6.43 -4.33 12.49
CA ALA A 55 -7.47 -3.69 13.29
C ALA A 55 -8.74 -4.54 13.47
N PRO A 56 -9.26 -5.27 12.46
CA PRO A 56 -10.44 -6.12 12.65
C PRO A 56 -10.27 -7.25 13.67
N ALA A 57 -9.03 -7.66 13.96
CA ALA A 57 -8.73 -8.71 14.94
C ALA A 57 -8.65 -8.17 16.39
N VAL A 58 -8.64 -6.85 16.58
CA VAL A 58 -8.55 -6.21 17.90
C VAL A 58 -9.96 -5.87 18.38
N VAL A 59 -10.40 -6.53 19.45
CA VAL A 59 -11.73 -6.33 20.03
C VAL A 59 -11.62 -5.66 21.39
N ASN A 60 -12.59 -4.79 21.69
CA ASN A 60 -12.71 -4.17 23.00
C ASN A 60 -13.54 -5.05 23.93
N VAL A 61 -12.95 -5.53 25.01
CA VAL A 61 -13.59 -6.46 25.97
C VAL A 61 -13.94 -5.71 27.24
N TYR A 62 -15.22 -5.72 27.60
CA TYR A 62 -15.70 -5.14 28.85
C TYR A 62 -16.09 -6.25 29.82
N ASN A 63 -15.33 -6.38 30.89
CA ASN A 63 -15.67 -7.33 31.95
C ASN A 63 -16.75 -6.73 32.84
N ARG A 64 -17.94 -7.35 32.88
CA ARG A 64 -19.00 -6.99 33.82
C ARG A 64 -19.11 -8.10 34.85
N GLY A 65 -18.45 -7.90 36.00
CA GLY A 65 -18.70 -8.74 37.17
C GLY A 65 -20.10 -8.43 37.71
N LEU A 66 -20.99 -9.42 37.74
CA LEU A 66 -22.25 -9.36 38.47
C LEU A 66 -21.92 -9.36 39.96
N ASN A 67 -21.55 -8.20 40.48
CA ASN A 67 -21.15 -8.11 41.88
C ASN A 67 -22.33 -7.70 42.75
N THR A 68 -22.93 -8.69 43.41
CA THR A 68 -23.45 -8.46 44.75
C THR A 68 -22.25 -8.38 45.71
N ASN A 69 -21.68 -7.18 45.87
CA ASN A 69 -20.73 -6.74 46.92
C ASN A 69 -19.27 -7.26 46.98
N SER A 70 -18.34 -6.89 46.07
CA SER A 70 -16.89 -7.07 46.28
C SER A 70 -16.01 -6.46 45.17
N HIS A 71 -15.74 -5.15 45.26
CA HIS A 71 -14.50 -4.51 44.80
C HIS A 71 -13.79 -5.14 43.57
N ASN A 72 -14.13 -4.66 42.36
CA ASN A 72 -13.39 -4.94 41.12
C ASN A 72 -12.01 -4.26 41.15
N GLN A 73 -11.09 -4.79 41.95
CA GLN A 73 -9.69 -4.41 41.88
C GLN A 73 -8.99 -5.40 40.95
N LEU A 74 -8.56 -4.94 39.77
CA LEU A 74 -7.73 -5.75 38.88
C LEU A 74 -6.41 -6.01 39.61
N GLU A 75 -6.26 -7.20 40.17
CA GLU A 75 -5.06 -7.64 40.88
C GLU A 75 -3.92 -7.82 39.87
N ILE A 76 -3.17 -6.74 39.61
CA ILE A 76 -1.89 -6.81 38.93
C ILE A 76 -0.92 -7.49 39.91
N ARG A 77 -0.84 -8.82 39.84
CA ARG A 77 0.19 -9.59 40.55
C ARG A 77 1.52 -9.35 39.85
N THR A 78 2.26 -8.34 40.30
CA THR A 78 3.71 -8.28 40.08
C THR A 78 4.32 -9.48 40.81
N LEU A 79 5.02 -10.34 40.08
CA LEU A 79 5.82 -11.41 40.65
C LEU A 79 7.16 -10.80 41.07
N ASP A 80 7.37 -10.66 42.38
CA ASP A 80 8.67 -10.30 42.93
C ASP A 80 9.63 -11.51 42.86
N PRO A 81 10.88 -11.33 42.41
CA PRO A 81 11.88 -12.39 42.40
C PRO A 81 12.45 -12.56 43.83
N VAL A 82 12.49 -13.81 44.29
CA VAL A 82 13.26 -14.26 45.46
C VAL A 82 14.69 -14.54 45.03
#